data_AF-A0A3B7LYY5-F1
#
_entry.id   AF-A0A3B7LYY5-F1
#
_cell.length_a   1.000
_cell.length_b   1.000
_cell.length_c   1.000
_cell.angle_alpha   90.00
_cell.angle_beta   90.00
_cell.angle_gamma   90.00
#
_symmetry.space_group_name_H-M   'P 1'
#
loop_
_entity.id
_entity.type
_entity.pdbx_description
1 polymer ?
#
loop_
_entity_poly.entity_id
_entity_poly.type
_entity_poly.pdbx_seq_one_letter_code
_entity_poly.pdbx_strand_id
1 'polypeptide(L)'
;MKLKLIAILCSGIFLMTGCGGGSDSQSSADQGTPGGNNQNNESSEAQVLAKVETSSGIALRETLMEGIVDTLVYGMDEIGESIPCKTGSWKQTGTVITLDKCTGIFESEASAVANGSIDVSAGYNFQDLNLAFPDGTTQIIKGKLLSTDSEILTQFKSDQIDILVKEPNGKGGFQSVSYVLSDYQLDWTPQGAADIKNQVKGKVKSTGREGGDINIAFDNSATPYLFKTDAEGEVVGYPYSGVLNIQDLTDSTSTISISYLDAQNAIFKAIVKNKLLFDKTATWESLLEL
;
A
#
# COMPACT_ATOMS: atom_id res chain seq x y z
N MET A 1 -11.11 -17.07 15.92
CA MET A 1 -10.21 -16.07 16.55
C MET A 1 -10.33 -14.84 15.66
N LYS A 2 -10.91 -13.74 16.14
CA LYS A 2 -10.84 -12.48 15.37
C LYS A 2 -9.41 -11.99 15.56
N LEU A 3 -8.57 -12.05 14.54
CA LEU A 3 -7.31 -11.32 14.58
C LEU A 3 -7.68 -9.83 14.64
N LYS A 4 -7.54 -9.19 15.81
CA LYS A 4 -7.71 -7.76 15.94
C LYS A 4 -6.36 -7.11 15.68
N LEU A 5 -5.89 -7.26 14.44
CA LEU A 5 -4.63 -6.69 14.00
C LEU A 5 -4.65 -5.20 14.39
N ILE A 6 -3.79 -4.86 15.36
CA ILE A 6 -3.60 -3.47 15.76
C ILE A 6 -3.11 -2.77 14.50
N ALA A 7 -3.93 -1.86 13.97
CA ALA A 7 -3.50 -0.90 12.99
C ALA A 7 -2.23 -0.25 13.53
N ILE A 8 -1.08 -0.61 12.96
CA ILE A 8 0.17 0.07 13.26
C ILE A 8 -0.06 1.48 12.72
N LEU A 9 -0.33 2.38 13.67
CA LEU A 9 -0.54 3.80 13.48
C LEU A 9 0.70 4.40 12.79
N CYS A 10 0.65 4.49 11.47
CA CYS A 10 1.47 5.41 10.69
C CYS A 10 0.55 6.16 9.74
N SER A 11 0.05 7.29 10.23
CA SER A 11 -0.57 8.36 9.46
C SER A 11 0.30 8.71 8.25
N GLY A 12 -0.14 8.28 7.06
CA GLY A 12 0.58 8.47 5.81
C GLY A 12 -0.04 7.76 4.61
N ILE A 13 -1.37 7.58 4.58
CA ILE A 13 -2.00 6.86 3.48
C ILE A 13 -2.06 7.79 2.26
N PHE A 14 -1.28 7.44 1.23
CA PHE A 14 -1.16 8.11 -0.08
C PHE A 14 -0.48 9.50 -0.12
N LEU A 15 0.39 9.84 0.82
CA LEU A 15 1.38 10.89 0.58
C LEU A 15 2.53 10.35 -0.27
N MET A 16 2.22 10.06 -1.53
CA MET A 16 3.19 9.93 -2.62
C MET A 16 3.78 11.33 -2.88
N THR A 17 4.48 11.89 -1.89
CA THR A 17 5.24 13.11 -2.11
C THR A 17 6.35 12.73 -3.08
N GLY A 18 6.24 13.22 -4.31
CA GLY A 18 7.39 13.22 -5.22
C GLY A 18 8.54 13.86 -4.45
N CYS A 19 9.59 13.09 -4.20
CA CYS A 19 10.81 13.57 -3.59
C CYS A 19 11.42 14.63 -4.54
N GLY A 20 11.02 15.89 -4.34
CA GLY A 20 11.68 17.04 -4.92
C GLY A 20 13.02 17.20 -4.23
N GLY A 21 14.04 16.53 -4.75
CA GLY A 21 15.43 16.68 -4.32
C GLY A 21 15.91 18.10 -4.56
N GLY A 22 15.64 19.01 -3.62
CA GLY A 22 16.30 20.29 -3.51
C GLY A 22 17.66 20.07 -2.87
N SER A 23 18.71 19.89 -3.68
CA SER A 23 20.07 19.97 -3.19
C SER A 23 20.37 21.42 -2.78
N ASP A 24 20.44 21.68 -1.48
CA ASP A 24 21.09 22.88 -0.94
C ASP A 24 22.60 22.79 -1.24
N SER A 25 23.01 23.36 -2.37
CA SER A 25 24.43 23.58 -2.64
C SER A 25 24.85 24.91 -2.05
N GLN A 26 25.55 24.84 -0.91
CA GLN A 26 26.37 25.93 -0.39
C GLN A 26 27.26 26.50 -1.51
N SER A 27 27.12 27.79 -1.77
CA SER A 27 27.97 28.54 -2.69
C SER A 27 29.41 28.60 -2.16
N SER A 28 30.33 27.96 -2.85
CA SER A 28 31.75 28.34 -2.84
C SER A 28 32.19 28.51 -4.30
N ALA A 29 32.58 29.73 -4.62
CA ALA A 29 33.08 30.11 -5.93
C ALA A 29 34.48 29.54 -6.15
N ASP A 30 34.71 28.91 -7.30
CA ASP A 30 35.96 29.10 -8.04
C ASP A 30 35.78 28.80 -9.54
N GLN A 31 36.31 29.69 -10.37
CA GLN A 31 36.25 29.66 -11.82
C GLN A 31 37.28 28.67 -12.39
N GLY A 32 36.92 27.90 -13.44
CA GLY A 32 37.94 27.33 -14.32
C GLY A 32 37.53 26.19 -15.26
N THR A 33 37.21 26.56 -16.51
CA THR A 33 37.33 25.79 -17.78
C THR A 33 36.13 24.93 -18.25
N PRO A 34 35.63 25.13 -19.50
CA PRO A 34 34.46 24.46 -20.04
C PRO A 34 34.82 23.21 -20.84
N GLY A 35 34.15 22.10 -20.59
CA GLY A 35 34.26 20.91 -21.43
C GLY A 35 33.44 19.73 -20.92
N GLY A 36 32.44 19.32 -21.70
CA GLY A 36 31.83 17.98 -21.58
C GLY A 36 30.32 18.01 -21.31
N ASN A 37 29.54 17.77 -22.36
CA ASN A 37 28.13 17.41 -22.30
C ASN A 37 27.86 16.38 -21.19
N ASN A 38 27.08 16.74 -20.18
CA ASN A 38 26.50 15.76 -19.26
C ASN A 38 25.15 16.23 -18.69
N GLN A 39 24.29 16.78 -19.55
CA GLN A 39 23.07 17.45 -19.10
C GLN A 39 21.78 16.65 -19.33
N ASN A 40 21.82 15.31 -19.37
CA ASN A 40 20.60 14.51 -19.62
C ASN A 40 20.46 13.16 -18.88
N ASN A 41 21.30 12.82 -17.89
CA ASN A 41 21.21 11.52 -17.21
C ASN A 41 20.54 11.55 -15.82
N GLU A 42 20.64 12.66 -15.07
CA GLU A 42 20.12 12.75 -13.70
C GLU A 42 18.59 12.62 -13.63
N SER A 43 17.85 13.10 -14.64
CA SER A 43 16.39 12.97 -14.66
C SER A 43 15.93 11.52 -14.87
N SER A 44 16.73 10.68 -15.52
CA SER A 44 16.37 9.29 -15.80
C SER A 44 16.58 8.38 -14.59
N GLU A 45 17.64 8.60 -13.82
CA GLU A 45 17.96 7.79 -12.64
C GLU A 45 17.03 8.11 -11.47
N ALA A 46 16.74 9.40 -11.25
CA ALA A 46 15.77 9.82 -10.24
C ALA A 46 14.36 9.29 -10.55
N GLN A 47 13.95 9.26 -11.81
CA GLN A 47 12.66 8.67 -12.23
C GLN A 47 12.62 7.16 -12.00
N VAL A 48 13.71 6.45 -12.32
CA VAL A 48 13.82 5.00 -12.07
C VAL A 48 13.75 4.71 -10.58
N LEU A 49 14.48 5.46 -9.76
CA LEU A 49 14.46 5.32 -8.31
C LEU A 49 13.07 5.59 -7.74
N ALA A 50 12.42 6.69 -8.14
CA ALA A 50 11.06 7.02 -7.71
C ALA A 50 10.07 5.91 -8.08
N LYS A 51 10.15 5.35 -9.30
CA LYS A 51 9.31 4.21 -9.70
C LYS A 51 9.57 2.98 -8.82
N VAL A 52 10.82 2.67 -8.51
CA VAL A 52 11.21 1.55 -7.64
C VAL A 52 10.66 1.75 -6.24
N GLU A 53 10.89 2.90 -5.64
CA GLU A 53 10.42 3.24 -4.29
C GLU A 53 8.90 3.17 -4.20
N THR A 54 8.21 3.80 -5.14
CA THR A 54 6.75 3.77 -5.20
C THR A 54 6.20 2.34 -5.35
N SER A 55 6.77 1.56 -6.28
CA SER A 55 6.35 0.17 -6.50
C SER A 55 6.52 -0.67 -5.23
N SER A 56 7.62 -0.42 -4.52
CA SER A 56 7.97 -1.10 -3.27
C SER A 56 7.03 -0.72 -2.14
N GLY A 57 6.76 0.57 -1.95
CA GLY A 57 5.86 1.08 -0.93
C GLY A 57 4.44 0.55 -1.09
N ILE A 58 3.89 0.56 -2.32
CA ILE A 58 2.55 -0.03 -2.57
C ILE A 58 2.55 -1.52 -2.21
N ALA A 59 3.45 -2.31 -2.78
CA ALA A 59 3.45 -3.75 -2.58
C ALA A 59 3.69 -4.14 -1.11
N LEU A 60 4.58 -3.44 -0.41
CA LEU A 60 4.86 -3.69 1.00
C LEU A 60 3.66 -3.36 1.87
N ARG A 61 3.00 -2.22 1.68
CA ARG A 61 1.78 -1.85 2.41
C ARG A 61 0.65 -2.85 2.21
N GLU A 62 0.43 -3.31 0.97
CA GLU A 62 -0.55 -4.38 0.71
C GLU A 62 -0.18 -5.73 1.36
N THR A 63 1.10 -5.96 1.63
CA THR A 63 1.59 -7.18 2.30
C THR A 63 1.43 -7.12 3.82
N LEU A 64 1.73 -5.96 4.40
CA LEU A 64 1.75 -5.72 5.84
C LEU A 64 0.41 -5.22 6.40
N MET A 65 -0.66 -5.23 5.59
CA MET A 65 -1.98 -4.69 5.95
C MET A 65 -1.93 -3.21 6.36
N GLU A 66 -1.20 -2.41 5.59
CA GLU A 66 -1.23 -0.94 5.65
C GLU A 66 -1.69 -0.35 4.31
N GLY A 67 -2.24 -1.20 3.44
CA GLY A 67 -2.68 -0.87 2.09
C GLY A 67 -4.18 -0.61 1.98
N ILE A 68 -4.67 -0.59 0.73
CA ILE A 68 -6.09 -0.37 0.45
C ILE A 68 -6.96 -1.48 1.01
N VAL A 69 -6.50 -2.73 0.95
CA VAL A 69 -7.29 -3.88 1.43
C VAL A 69 -7.52 -3.77 2.93
N ASP A 70 -6.50 -3.39 3.70
CA ASP A 70 -6.63 -3.18 5.14
C ASP A 70 -7.62 -2.06 5.46
N THR A 71 -7.46 -0.90 4.82
CA THR A 71 -8.37 0.25 4.98
C THR A 71 -9.83 -0.17 4.74
N LEU A 72 -10.08 -0.94 3.68
CA LEU A 72 -11.41 -1.44 3.35
C LEU A 72 -11.94 -2.43 4.39
N VAL A 73 -11.12 -3.37 4.84
CA VAL A 73 -11.51 -4.37 5.86
C VAL A 73 -11.83 -3.69 7.18
N TYR A 74 -10.96 -2.79 7.64
CA TYR A 74 -11.16 -2.05 8.89
C TYR A 74 -12.50 -1.30 8.88
N GLY A 75 -12.77 -0.56 7.80
CA GLY A 75 -14.05 0.16 7.66
C GLY A 75 -15.27 -0.75 7.72
N MET A 76 -15.15 -1.98 7.20
CA MET A 76 -16.22 -2.97 7.25
C MET A 76 -16.37 -3.62 8.61
N ASP A 77 -15.28 -3.83 9.33
CA ASP A 77 -15.29 -4.41 10.68
C ASP A 77 -15.97 -3.46 11.67
N GLU A 78 -15.66 -2.17 11.63
CA GLU A 78 -16.33 -1.14 12.44
C GLU A 78 -17.86 -1.12 12.22
N ILE A 79 -18.29 -1.17 10.95
CA ILE A 79 -19.71 -1.26 10.60
C ILE A 79 -20.31 -2.58 11.10
N GLY A 80 -19.58 -3.69 10.97
CA GLY A 80 -19.98 -5.00 11.50
C GLY A 80 -20.15 -5.01 13.02
N GLU A 81 -19.36 -4.23 13.75
CA GLU A 81 -19.48 -4.01 15.19
C GLU A 81 -20.55 -2.97 15.57
N SER A 82 -21.32 -2.50 14.58
CA SER A 82 -22.40 -1.52 14.74
C SER A 82 -21.92 -0.17 15.28
N ILE A 83 -20.67 0.20 14.99
CA ILE A 83 -20.08 1.45 15.46
C ILE A 83 -20.69 2.61 14.63
N PRO A 84 -21.31 3.62 15.26
CA PRO A 84 -21.92 4.73 14.54
C PRO A 84 -20.85 5.64 13.92
N CYS A 85 -21.18 6.28 12.79
CA CYS A 85 -20.35 7.35 12.26
C CYS A 85 -20.20 8.49 13.28
N LYS A 86 -19.02 9.12 13.33
CA LYS A 86 -18.82 10.37 14.09
C LYS A 86 -19.68 11.51 13.55
N THR A 87 -19.81 11.58 12.23
CA THR A 87 -20.75 12.44 11.50
C THR A 87 -21.41 11.69 10.36
N GLY A 88 -22.58 12.16 9.91
CA GLY A 88 -23.31 11.50 8.83
C GLY A 88 -24.00 10.23 9.32
N SER A 89 -24.15 9.24 8.44
CA SER A 89 -24.76 7.96 8.81
C SER A 89 -24.33 6.81 7.91
N TRP A 90 -24.52 5.60 8.40
CA TRP A 90 -24.60 4.40 7.60
C TRP A 90 -25.91 3.68 7.92
N LYS A 91 -26.46 2.97 6.94
CA LYS A 91 -27.63 2.12 7.13
C LYS A 91 -27.46 0.83 6.35
N GLN A 92 -27.99 -0.26 6.89
CA GLN A 92 -28.08 -1.52 6.18
C GLN A 92 -29.54 -1.80 5.77
N THR A 93 -29.75 -2.16 4.51
CA THR A 93 -31.05 -2.63 3.98
C THR A 93 -30.83 -3.92 3.23
N GLY A 94 -31.26 -5.05 3.80
CA GLY A 94 -30.90 -6.37 3.28
C GLY A 94 -29.39 -6.58 3.34
N THR A 95 -28.77 -6.87 2.20
CA THR A 95 -27.31 -7.06 2.07
C THR A 95 -26.57 -5.78 1.69
N VAL A 96 -27.26 -4.65 1.52
CA VAL A 96 -26.62 -3.40 1.08
C VAL A 96 -26.43 -2.47 2.27
N ILE A 97 -25.19 -2.08 2.51
CA ILE A 97 -24.79 -1.01 3.42
C ILE A 97 -24.64 0.26 2.59
N THR A 98 -25.31 1.34 2.98
CA THR A 98 -25.19 2.66 2.36
C THR A 98 -24.53 3.63 3.34
N LEU A 99 -23.49 4.30 2.87
CA LEU A 99 -22.76 5.34 3.58
C LEU A 99 -23.17 6.72 3.04
N ASP A 100 -23.58 7.62 3.94
CA ASP A 100 -23.91 9.01 3.61
C ASP A 100 -23.12 9.95 4.53
N LYS A 101 -22.07 10.53 3.95
CA LYS A 101 -21.11 11.44 4.62
C LYS A 101 -20.60 10.90 5.95
N CYS A 102 -20.39 9.59 6.01
CA CYS A 102 -19.96 8.90 7.21
C CYS A 102 -18.50 9.20 7.50
N THR A 103 -18.17 9.64 8.71
CA THR A 103 -16.78 9.80 9.17
C THR A 103 -16.49 8.90 10.35
N GLY A 104 -15.21 8.61 10.58
CA GLY A 104 -14.75 7.90 11.77
C GLY A 104 -14.90 6.38 11.76
N ILE A 105 -15.33 5.78 10.65
CA ILE A 105 -15.37 4.32 10.47
C ILE A 105 -14.06 3.76 9.90
N PHE A 106 -13.18 4.60 9.34
CA PHE A 106 -11.85 4.20 8.92
C PHE A 106 -10.85 4.78 9.94
N GLU A 107 -10.30 4.01 10.88
CA GLU A 107 -9.52 4.56 11.99
C GLU A 107 -8.22 5.25 11.53
N SER A 108 -7.50 4.62 10.59
CA SER A 108 -6.32 5.19 9.93
C SER A 108 -6.63 6.53 9.23
N GLU A 109 -7.89 6.74 8.85
CA GLU A 109 -8.38 7.90 8.12
C GLU A 109 -9.66 8.46 8.75
N ALA A 110 -9.65 8.66 10.07
CA ALA A 110 -10.86 8.99 10.83
C ALA A 110 -11.56 10.29 10.38
N SER A 111 -10.84 11.14 9.65
CA SER A 111 -11.31 12.40 9.09
C SER A 111 -11.87 12.28 7.66
N ALA A 112 -11.66 11.15 6.99
CA ALA A 112 -12.19 10.89 5.67
C ALA A 112 -13.72 10.80 5.70
N VAL A 113 -14.37 11.44 4.73
CA VAL A 113 -15.81 11.43 4.55
C VAL A 113 -16.16 10.35 3.53
N ALA A 114 -16.78 9.27 4.01
CA ALA A 114 -17.17 8.13 3.21
C ALA A 114 -18.61 8.26 2.68
N ASN A 115 -18.77 7.99 1.38
CA ASN A 115 -20.06 7.92 0.71
C ASN A 115 -20.08 6.70 -0.22
N GLY A 116 -21.23 6.07 -0.40
CA GLY A 116 -21.36 5.01 -1.39
C GLY A 116 -22.21 3.86 -0.88
N SER A 117 -22.11 2.72 -1.55
CA SER A 117 -22.82 1.51 -1.15
C SER A 117 -21.96 0.28 -1.32
N ILE A 118 -22.16 -0.66 -0.40
CA ILE A 118 -21.38 -1.88 -0.25
C ILE A 118 -22.37 -3.03 -0.14
N ASP A 119 -22.33 -3.97 -1.08
CA ASP A 119 -23.13 -5.19 -1.00
C ASP A 119 -22.32 -6.29 -0.32
N VAL A 120 -22.84 -6.81 0.80
CA VAL A 120 -22.20 -7.82 1.65
C VAL A 120 -22.72 -9.24 1.42
N SER A 121 -23.47 -9.48 0.33
CA SER A 121 -24.09 -10.79 0.04
C SER A 121 -23.09 -11.94 -0.15
N ALA A 122 -21.89 -11.67 -0.65
CA ALA A 122 -20.86 -12.66 -0.94
C ALA A 122 -19.46 -12.03 -0.88
N GLY A 123 -19.07 -11.55 0.30
CA GLY A 123 -17.92 -10.67 0.51
C GLY A 123 -18.31 -9.20 0.37
N TYR A 124 -17.34 -8.29 0.37
CA TYR A 124 -17.56 -6.84 0.27
C TYR A 124 -17.48 -6.40 -1.20
N ASN A 125 -18.61 -6.05 -1.80
CA ASN A 125 -18.67 -5.50 -3.15
C ASN A 125 -18.89 -3.98 -3.09
N PHE A 126 -17.81 -3.23 -3.26
CA PHE A 126 -17.80 -1.77 -3.29
C PHE A 126 -18.28 -1.31 -4.66
N GLN A 127 -19.47 -0.70 -4.72
CA GLN A 127 -20.07 -0.31 -6.00
C GLN A 127 -19.48 0.99 -6.54
N ASP A 128 -19.28 1.98 -5.65
CA ASP A 128 -18.61 3.27 -5.85
C ASP A 128 -18.35 3.91 -4.47
N LEU A 129 -17.46 3.32 -3.66
CA LEU A 129 -17.10 3.89 -2.36
C LEU A 129 -16.20 5.10 -2.57
N ASN A 130 -16.69 6.29 -2.24
CA ASN A 130 -15.97 7.54 -2.33
C ASN A 130 -15.49 7.98 -0.94
N LEU A 131 -14.17 8.13 -0.79
CA LEU A 131 -13.51 8.70 0.36
C LEU A 131 -12.99 10.09 0.00
N ALA A 132 -13.42 11.11 0.72
CA ALA A 132 -12.92 12.48 0.56
C ALA A 132 -12.16 12.92 1.82
N PHE A 133 -10.93 13.38 1.64
CA PHE A 133 -10.03 13.73 2.73
C PHE A 133 -9.97 15.26 2.95
N PRO A 134 -9.61 15.73 4.16
CA PRO A 134 -9.56 17.16 4.45
C PRO A 134 -8.57 17.96 3.61
N ASP A 135 -7.52 17.32 3.10
CA ASP A 135 -6.50 17.93 2.23
C ASP A 135 -6.97 18.13 0.78
N GLY A 136 -8.20 17.69 0.46
CA GLY A 136 -8.79 17.78 -0.87
C GLY A 136 -8.51 16.59 -1.77
N THR A 137 -7.77 15.58 -1.29
CA THR A 137 -7.63 14.30 -2.01
C THR A 137 -8.94 13.52 -1.97
N THR A 138 -9.13 12.68 -2.98
CA THR A 138 -10.30 11.80 -3.06
C THR A 138 -9.92 10.42 -3.59
N GLN A 139 -10.61 9.40 -3.14
CA GLN A 139 -10.48 8.04 -3.64
C GLN A 139 -11.87 7.51 -4.00
N ILE A 140 -12.05 7.00 -5.21
CA ILE A 140 -13.25 6.28 -5.63
C ILE A 140 -12.85 4.83 -5.84
N ILE A 141 -13.44 3.94 -5.03
CA ILE A 141 -13.08 2.54 -4.95
C ILE A 141 -14.25 1.70 -5.47
N LYS A 142 -13.94 0.80 -6.41
CA LYS A 142 -14.90 -0.13 -6.99
C LYS A 142 -14.28 -1.50 -7.13
N GLY A 143 -14.98 -2.52 -6.67
CA GLY A 143 -14.48 -3.89 -6.80
C GLY A 143 -15.00 -4.79 -5.71
N LYS A 144 -14.61 -6.06 -5.78
CA LYS A 144 -15.06 -7.10 -4.87
C LYS A 144 -13.91 -7.62 -4.03
N LEU A 145 -14.06 -7.60 -2.72
CA LEU A 145 -13.14 -8.22 -1.77
C LEU A 145 -13.86 -9.39 -1.09
N LEU A 146 -13.37 -10.59 -1.37
CA LEU A 146 -13.79 -11.79 -0.64
C LEU A 146 -12.99 -11.88 0.64
N SER A 147 -13.68 -12.01 1.77
CA SER A 147 -13.08 -12.30 3.07
C SER A 147 -13.47 -13.71 3.51
N THR A 148 -12.50 -14.45 4.02
CA THR A 148 -12.70 -15.74 4.70
C THR A 148 -11.97 -15.68 6.01
N ASP A 149 -12.66 -15.87 7.12
CA ASP A 149 -12.06 -15.87 8.45
C ASP A 149 -12.42 -17.16 9.20
N SER A 150 -11.40 -17.83 9.73
CA SER A 150 -11.49 -19.12 10.39
C SER A 150 -10.33 -19.31 11.36
N GLU A 151 -10.38 -20.33 12.22
CA GLU A 151 -9.31 -20.62 13.19
C GLU A 151 -7.96 -20.99 12.55
N ILE A 152 -7.95 -21.38 11.28
CA ILE A 152 -6.75 -21.86 10.58
C ILE A 152 -6.31 -20.95 9.44
N LEU A 153 -7.12 -19.95 9.09
CA LEU A 153 -6.91 -19.08 7.94
C LEU A 153 -7.78 -17.83 8.04
N THR A 154 -7.14 -16.67 7.93
CA THR A 154 -7.77 -15.42 7.52
C THR A 154 -7.29 -15.10 6.12
N GLN A 155 -8.19 -14.88 5.18
CA GLN A 155 -7.89 -14.71 3.76
C GLN A 155 -8.70 -13.58 3.13
N PHE A 156 -8.02 -12.76 2.36
CA PHE A 156 -8.61 -11.72 1.52
C PHE A 156 -8.26 -11.99 0.06
N LYS A 157 -9.27 -11.94 -0.82
CA LYS A 157 -9.10 -12.18 -2.26
C LYS A 157 -9.84 -11.16 -3.09
N SER A 158 -9.24 -10.75 -4.19
CA SER A 158 -9.92 -9.96 -5.20
C SER A 158 -9.40 -10.27 -6.59
N ASP A 159 -10.31 -10.47 -7.53
CA ASP A 159 -9.96 -10.52 -8.95
C ASP A 159 -9.52 -9.13 -9.42
N GLN A 160 -10.22 -8.08 -8.96
CA GLN A 160 -9.96 -6.70 -9.31
C GLN A 160 -10.59 -5.71 -8.32
N ILE A 161 -9.82 -4.71 -7.91
CA ILE A 161 -10.26 -3.46 -7.27
C ILE A 161 -9.70 -2.30 -8.10
N ASP A 162 -10.62 -1.49 -8.63
CA ASP A 162 -10.33 -0.24 -9.33
C ASP A 162 -10.37 0.90 -8.32
N ILE A 163 -9.34 1.75 -8.34
CA ILE A 163 -9.21 2.90 -7.45
C ILE A 163 -8.88 4.12 -8.30
N LEU A 164 -9.75 5.11 -8.31
CA LEU A 164 -9.47 6.41 -8.91
C LEU A 164 -9.10 7.39 -7.80
N VAL A 165 -7.82 7.78 -7.78
CA VAL A 165 -7.29 8.73 -6.81
C VAL A 165 -7.20 10.10 -7.46
N LYS A 166 -7.51 11.14 -6.69
CA LYS A 166 -7.14 12.51 -6.98
C LYS A 166 -6.08 12.94 -5.96
N GLU A 167 -4.83 13.00 -6.38
CA GLU A 167 -3.67 13.29 -5.53
C GLU A 167 -3.06 14.66 -5.91
N PRO A 168 -2.33 15.34 -5.00
CA PRO A 168 -1.61 16.56 -5.34
C PRO A 168 -0.58 16.30 -6.44
N ASN A 169 -0.36 17.28 -7.32
CA ASN A 169 0.73 17.25 -8.29
C ASN A 169 1.85 18.22 -7.89
N GLY A 170 3.04 18.04 -8.45
CA GLY A 170 4.22 18.88 -8.21
C GLY A 170 4.06 20.34 -8.66
N LYS A 171 2.92 20.71 -9.25
CA LYS A 171 2.61 22.05 -9.78
C LYS A 171 1.57 22.80 -8.93
N GLY A 172 1.27 22.32 -7.72
CA GLY A 172 0.34 22.97 -6.79
C GLY A 172 -1.14 22.79 -7.15
N GLY A 173 -1.46 21.78 -7.96
CA GLY A 173 -2.82 21.36 -8.26
C GLY A 173 -3.05 19.90 -7.89
N PHE A 174 -4.08 19.28 -8.46
CA PHE A 174 -4.36 17.86 -8.32
C PHE A 174 -4.32 17.16 -9.68
N GLN A 175 -3.94 15.88 -9.67
CA GLN A 175 -4.01 14.99 -10.83
C GLN A 175 -4.85 13.75 -10.49
N SER A 176 -5.46 13.18 -11.52
CA SER A 176 -6.17 11.91 -11.40
C SER A 176 -5.24 10.76 -11.75
N VAL A 177 -5.11 9.80 -10.84
CA VAL A 177 -4.34 8.57 -11.04
C VAL A 177 -5.28 7.39 -10.86
N SER A 178 -5.32 6.52 -11.86
CA SER A 178 -6.05 5.25 -11.75
C SER A 178 -5.09 4.18 -11.28
N TYR A 179 -5.50 3.43 -10.27
CA TYR A 179 -4.84 2.22 -9.81
C TYR A 179 -5.79 1.03 -10.00
N VAL A 180 -5.22 -0.11 -10.35
CA VAL A 180 -5.92 -1.39 -10.45
C VAL A 180 -5.12 -2.42 -9.66
N LEU A 181 -5.69 -2.90 -8.56
CA LEU A 181 -5.20 -4.07 -7.83
C LEU A 181 -5.92 -5.30 -8.39
N SER A 182 -5.17 -6.29 -8.87
CA SER A 182 -5.75 -7.48 -9.52
C SER A 182 -5.03 -8.76 -9.14
N ASP A 183 -5.69 -9.90 -9.33
CA ASP A 183 -5.20 -11.23 -8.96
C ASP A 183 -4.70 -11.28 -7.50
N TYR A 184 -5.35 -10.53 -6.61
CA TYR A 184 -4.91 -10.32 -5.25
C TYR A 184 -5.34 -11.45 -4.33
N GLN A 185 -4.40 -11.90 -3.49
CA GLN A 185 -4.65 -12.81 -2.39
C GLN A 185 -3.70 -12.49 -1.25
N LEU A 186 -4.24 -12.32 -0.06
CA LEU A 186 -3.51 -12.19 1.20
C LEU A 186 -4.04 -13.24 2.17
N ASP A 187 -3.16 -14.08 2.68
CA ASP A 187 -3.44 -15.16 3.60
C ASP A 187 -2.63 -15.00 4.88
N TRP A 188 -3.31 -15.06 6.01
CA TRP A 188 -2.73 -15.16 7.33
C TRP A 188 -3.06 -16.53 7.90
N THR A 189 -2.04 -17.35 8.11
CA THR A 189 -2.16 -18.73 8.56
C THR A 189 -1.42 -18.90 9.88
N PRO A 190 -2.10 -19.15 11.01
CA PRO A 190 -1.45 -19.45 12.28
C PRO A 190 -0.43 -20.59 12.15
N GLN A 191 0.73 -20.44 12.78
CA GLN A 191 1.82 -21.42 12.82
C GLN A 191 2.06 -21.90 14.26
N GLY A 192 0.99 -22.33 14.93
CA GLY A 192 1.01 -22.65 16.36
C GLY A 192 0.53 -21.47 17.20
N ALA A 193 1.05 -21.33 18.42
CA ALA A 193 0.54 -20.39 19.42
C ALA A 193 1.23 -19.02 19.44
N ALA A 194 2.39 -18.87 18.80
CA ALA A 194 3.23 -17.66 18.92
C ALA A 194 3.68 -17.09 17.58
N ASP A 195 3.24 -17.69 16.47
CA ASP A 195 3.71 -17.38 15.13
C ASP A 195 2.54 -17.36 14.15
N ILE A 196 2.58 -16.44 13.19
CA ILE A 196 1.66 -16.39 12.07
C ILE A 196 2.43 -16.22 10.76
N LYS A 197 1.97 -16.94 9.72
CA LYS A 197 2.53 -16.88 8.38
C LYS A 197 1.65 -15.97 7.52
N ASN A 198 2.27 -14.99 6.89
CA ASN A 198 1.68 -14.08 5.92
C ASN A 198 2.13 -14.49 4.51
N GLN A 199 1.16 -14.79 3.65
CA GLN A 199 1.38 -15.02 2.24
C GLN A 199 0.59 -14.03 1.42
N VAL A 200 1.24 -13.36 0.49
CA VAL A 200 0.60 -12.37 -0.38
C VAL A 200 1.02 -12.61 -1.82
N LYS A 201 0.09 -12.33 -2.73
CA LYS A 201 0.36 -12.10 -4.14
C LYS A 201 -0.63 -11.10 -4.71
N GLY A 202 -0.23 -10.42 -5.77
CA GLY A 202 -1.12 -9.53 -6.51
C GLY A 202 -0.41 -8.82 -7.64
N LYS A 203 -1.17 -8.00 -8.36
CA LYS A 203 -0.66 -7.11 -9.40
C LYS A 203 -1.21 -5.71 -9.18
N VAL A 204 -0.36 -4.71 -9.35
CA VAL A 204 -0.76 -3.30 -9.34
C VAL A 204 -0.40 -2.67 -10.66
N LYS A 205 -1.39 -2.04 -11.29
CA LYS A 205 -1.20 -1.15 -12.43
C LYS A 205 -1.64 0.25 -12.05
N SER A 206 -0.82 1.26 -12.33
CA SER A 206 -1.22 2.66 -12.22
C SER A 206 -1.04 3.41 -13.54
N THR A 207 -1.91 4.37 -13.81
CA THR A 207 -1.84 5.25 -14.98
C THR A 207 -2.12 6.70 -14.62
N GLY A 208 -1.36 7.63 -15.21
CA GLY A 208 -1.57 9.07 -15.07
C GLY A 208 -0.79 9.72 -13.92
N ARG A 209 0.18 9.00 -13.35
CA ARG A 209 1.05 9.49 -12.27
C ARG A 209 2.18 10.36 -12.82
N GLU A 210 2.51 11.46 -12.14
CA GLU A 210 3.62 12.34 -12.52
C GLU A 210 4.99 11.61 -12.53
N GLY A 211 5.20 10.67 -11.60
CA GLY A 211 6.40 9.82 -11.53
C GLY A 211 6.44 8.67 -12.54
N GLY A 212 5.46 8.58 -13.44
CA GLY A 212 5.33 7.52 -14.43
C GLY A 212 4.44 6.36 -13.99
N ASP A 213 3.90 5.67 -14.99
CA ASP A 213 2.99 4.54 -14.81
C ASP A 213 3.69 3.32 -14.20
N ILE A 214 2.97 2.59 -13.36
CA ILE A 214 3.44 1.37 -12.69
C ILE A 214 2.68 0.18 -13.26
N ASN A 215 3.37 -0.95 -13.41
CA ASN A 215 2.74 -2.22 -13.72
C ASN A 215 3.63 -3.31 -13.12
N ILE A 216 3.25 -3.80 -11.94
CA ILE A 216 4.05 -4.74 -11.15
C ILE A 216 3.22 -5.96 -10.75
N ALA A 217 3.91 -7.09 -10.57
CA ALA A 217 3.42 -8.22 -9.79
C ALA A 217 4.24 -8.31 -8.50
N PHE A 218 3.60 -8.65 -7.39
CA PHE A 218 4.28 -8.91 -6.12
C PHE A 218 3.85 -10.26 -5.56
N ASP A 219 4.78 -10.96 -4.92
CA ASP A 219 4.58 -12.29 -4.35
C ASP A 219 5.63 -12.58 -3.26
N ASN A 220 5.20 -13.21 -2.17
CA ASN A 220 6.11 -13.81 -1.18
C ASN A 220 5.87 -15.31 -0.98
N SER A 221 5.06 -15.97 -1.83
CA SER A 221 4.62 -17.35 -1.60
C SER A 221 5.76 -18.37 -1.50
N ALA A 222 6.88 -18.14 -2.18
CA ALA A 222 8.05 -19.01 -2.12
C ALA A 222 8.79 -18.90 -0.76
N THR A 223 8.81 -17.70 -0.17
CA THR A 223 9.47 -17.42 1.12
C THR A 223 8.58 -16.48 1.95
N PRO A 224 7.47 -17.00 2.52
CA PRO A 224 6.47 -16.19 3.20
C PRO A 224 7.04 -15.37 4.35
N TYR A 225 6.39 -14.24 4.66
CA TYR A 225 6.71 -13.51 5.88
C TYR A 225 6.19 -14.27 7.10
N LEU A 226 6.98 -14.30 8.17
CA LEU A 226 6.59 -14.84 9.47
C LEU A 226 6.61 -13.75 10.53
N PHE A 227 5.58 -13.70 11.36
CA PHE A 227 5.42 -12.71 12.41
C PHE A 227 5.23 -13.38 13.76
N LYS A 228 5.66 -12.70 14.83
CA LYS A 228 5.35 -13.08 16.19
C LYS A 228 3.96 -12.60 16.57
N THR A 229 3.28 -13.39 17.40
CA THR A 229 2.04 -12.97 18.04
C THR A 229 2.20 -12.84 19.55
N ASP A 230 1.41 -11.96 20.18
CA ASP A 230 1.28 -11.90 21.64
C ASP A 230 0.35 -13.01 22.18
N ALA A 231 0.01 -12.94 23.47
CA ALA A 231 -0.83 -13.92 24.15
C ALA A 231 -2.30 -13.85 23.70
N GLU A 232 -2.71 -12.71 23.17
CA GLU A 232 -4.03 -12.44 22.62
C GLU A 232 -4.14 -12.89 21.15
N GLY A 233 -3.00 -13.20 20.51
CA GLY A 233 -2.91 -13.65 19.13
C GLY A 233 -2.67 -12.52 18.13
N GLU A 234 -2.32 -11.32 18.61
CA GLU A 234 -2.09 -10.15 17.79
C GLU A 234 -0.66 -10.07 17.29
N VAL A 235 -0.48 -9.61 16.05
CA VAL A 235 0.85 -9.45 15.44
C VAL A 235 1.63 -8.40 16.20
N VAL A 236 2.87 -8.75 16.59
CA VAL A 236 3.79 -7.84 17.28
C VAL A 236 5.02 -7.60 16.42
N GLY A 237 5.15 -6.35 15.97
CA GLY A 237 6.29 -5.89 15.19
C GLY A 237 6.30 -6.37 13.73
N TYR A 238 7.45 -6.20 13.09
CA TYR A 238 7.68 -6.54 11.68
C TYR A 238 7.99 -8.02 11.46
N PRO A 239 8.01 -8.52 10.21
CA PRO A 239 8.38 -9.91 9.93
C PRO A 239 9.74 -10.26 10.55
N TYR A 240 9.88 -11.47 11.10
CA TYR A 240 11.16 -12.01 11.55
C TYR A 240 11.81 -12.98 10.55
N SER A 241 11.15 -13.19 9.40
CA SER A 241 11.61 -14.03 8.30
C SER A 241 10.81 -13.73 7.05
N GLY A 242 11.33 -14.08 5.87
CA GLY A 242 10.63 -14.03 4.59
C GLY A 242 11.17 -12.99 3.60
N VAL A 243 10.65 -13.03 2.37
CA VAL A 243 11.04 -12.16 1.25
C VAL A 243 9.83 -11.81 0.41
N LEU A 244 9.53 -10.51 0.27
CA LEU A 244 8.62 -10.00 -0.74
C LEU A 244 9.40 -9.77 -2.04
N ASN A 245 8.94 -10.36 -3.14
CA ASN A 245 9.48 -10.13 -4.48
C ASN A 245 8.49 -9.30 -5.28
N ILE A 246 9.00 -8.33 -6.03
CA ILE A 246 8.22 -7.44 -6.88
C ILE A 246 8.88 -7.43 -8.26
N GLN A 247 8.10 -7.69 -9.30
CA GLN A 247 8.57 -7.74 -10.69
C GLN A 247 7.87 -6.66 -11.51
N ASP A 248 8.65 -5.90 -12.27
CA ASP A 248 8.10 -5.00 -13.30
C ASP A 248 7.57 -5.84 -14.47
N LEU A 249 6.29 -5.71 -14.77
CA LEU A 249 5.62 -6.44 -15.85
C LEU A 249 5.84 -5.80 -17.23
N THR A 250 6.38 -4.57 -17.28
CA THR A 250 6.84 -3.93 -18.52
C THR A 250 8.26 -4.36 -18.88
N ASP A 251 9.05 -4.78 -17.89
CA ASP A 251 10.41 -5.28 -18.06
C ASP A 251 10.70 -6.41 -17.06
N SER A 252 10.54 -7.65 -17.51
CA SER A 252 10.77 -8.84 -16.69
C SER A 252 12.19 -8.97 -16.10
N THR A 253 13.16 -8.19 -16.61
CA THR A 253 14.54 -8.16 -16.12
C THR A 253 14.76 -7.15 -14.98
N SER A 254 13.71 -6.41 -14.62
CA SER A 254 13.69 -5.49 -13.50
C SER A 254 12.90 -6.10 -12.33
N THR A 255 13.56 -6.24 -11.19
CA THR A 255 13.03 -6.88 -9.99
C THR A 255 13.44 -6.12 -8.74
N ILE A 256 12.57 -6.13 -7.74
CA ILE A 256 12.80 -5.54 -6.43
C ILE A 256 12.53 -6.63 -5.39
N SER A 257 13.33 -6.69 -4.33
CA SER A 257 13.07 -7.57 -3.20
C SER A 257 13.23 -6.83 -1.88
N ILE A 258 12.33 -7.12 -0.95
CA ILE A 258 12.40 -6.68 0.44
C ILE A 258 12.47 -7.95 1.28
N SER A 259 13.55 -8.14 2.03
CA SER A 259 13.73 -9.34 2.86
C SER A 259 14.08 -8.96 4.29
N TYR A 260 13.64 -9.78 5.23
CA TYR A 260 14.00 -9.62 6.63
C TYR A 260 15.53 -9.57 6.84
N LEU A 261 15.98 -8.63 7.67
CA LEU A 261 17.34 -8.60 8.22
C LEU A 261 17.29 -8.80 9.73
N ASP A 262 16.55 -7.95 10.43
CA ASP A 262 16.35 -7.97 11.86
C ASP A 262 15.01 -7.31 12.25
N ALA A 263 14.74 -7.18 13.55
CA ALA A 263 13.46 -6.65 14.06
C ALA A 263 13.17 -5.20 13.65
N GLN A 264 14.18 -4.41 13.29
CA GLN A 264 14.04 -3.01 12.89
C GLN A 264 14.31 -2.81 11.39
N ASN A 265 15.08 -3.69 10.77
CA ASN A 265 15.61 -3.50 9.44
C ASN A 265 15.23 -4.61 8.44
N ALA A 266 15.20 -4.23 7.17
CA ALA A 266 15.11 -5.10 6.03
C ALA A 266 16.30 -4.85 5.07
N ILE A 267 16.62 -5.87 4.26
CA ILE A 267 17.42 -5.68 3.05
C ILE A 267 16.46 -5.28 1.93
N PHE A 268 16.71 -4.12 1.34
CA PHE A 268 15.99 -3.57 0.21
C PHE A 268 16.89 -3.54 -1.02
N LYS A 269 16.51 -4.29 -2.05
CA LYS A 269 17.33 -4.49 -3.24
C LYS A 269 16.53 -4.24 -4.50
N ALA A 270 17.15 -3.55 -5.45
CA ALA A 270 16.58 -3.33 -6.77
C ALA A 270 17.58 -3.67 -7.87
N ILE A 271 17.12 -4.46 -8.83
CA ILE A 271 17.80 -4.76 -10.09
C ILE A 271 16.93 -4.15 -11.19
N VAL A 272 17.52 -3.32 -12.04
CA VAL A 272 16.83 -2.69 -13.18
C VAL A 272 17.58 -3.07 -14.45
N LYS A 273 16.89 -3.67 -15.42
CA LYS A 273 17.48 -4.12 -16.70
C LYS A 273 18.72 -5.01 -16.50
N ASN A 274 18.63 -5.99 -15.60
CA ASN A 274 19.74 -6.86 -15.19
C ASN A 274 20.95 -6.17 -14.54
N LYS A 275 20.85 -4.89 -14.15
CA LYS A 275 21.90 -4.16 -13.43
C LYS A 275 21.45 -3.90 -12.00
N LEU A 276 22.33 -4.14 -11.04
CA LEU A 276 22.08 -3.75 -9.66
C LEU A 276 21.97 -2.22 -9.58
N LEU A 277 20.80 -1.74 -9.17
CA LEU A 277 20.59 -0.32 -8.87
C LEU A 277 21.06 -0.02 -7.45
N PHE A 278 20.58 -0.80 -6.48
CA PHE A 278 21.05 -0.77 -5.09
C PHE A 278 20.82 -2.10 -4.38
N ASP A 279 21.57 -2.31 -3.30
CA ASP A 279 21.42 -3.37 -2.30
C ASP A 279 21.74 -2.72 -0.94
N LYS A 280 20.71 -2.32 -0.19
CA LYS A 280 20.85 -1.50 1.02
C LYS A 280 20.05 -2.03 2.18
N THR A 281 20.48 -1.70 3.39
CA THR A 281 19.67 -1.84 4.60
C THR A 281 18.76 -0.63 4.74
N ALA A 282 17.49 -0.85 5.06
CA ALA A 282 16.50 0.19 5.37
C ALA A 282 15.69 -0.22 6.59
N THR A 283 15.19 0.74 7.37
CA THR A 283 14.25 0.42 8.46
C THR A 283 12.90 0.07 7.85
N TRP A 284 12.14 -0.82 8.49
CA TRP A 284 10.79 -1.15 8.05
C TRP A 284 9.89 0.08 7.97
N GLU A 285 9.99 0.98 8.96
CA GLU A 285 9.29 2.27 8.99
C GLU A 285 9.61 3.10 7.73
N SER A 286 10.89 3.26 7.38
CA SER A 286 11.27 4.03 6.19
C SER A 286 10.77 3.42 4.88
N LEU A 287 10.55 2.10 4.84
CA LEU A 287 10.01 1.42 3.66
C LEU A 287 8.50 1.58 3.53
N LEU A 288 7.79 1.73 4.65
CA LEU A 288 6.34 1.99 4.69
C LEU A 288 6.00 3.44 4.35
N GLU A 289 6.95 4.36 4.51
CA GLU A 289 6.87 5.77 4.12
C GLU A 289 7.12 6.03 2.63
N LEU A 290 7.49 5.00 1.83
CA LEU A 290 7.79 5.13 0.39
C LEU A 290 6.58 5.41 -0.52
#